data_AF-A0A6M0HPU3-F1
#
_entry.id   AF-A0A6M0HPU3-F1
#
_cell.length_a   1.000
_cell.length_b   1.000
_cell.length_c   1.000
_cell.angle_alpha   90.00
_cell.angle_beta   90.00
_cell.angle_gamma   90.00
#
_symmetry.space_group_name_H-M   'P 1'
#
loop_
_entity.id
_entity.type
_entity.pdbx_description
1 polymer ?
#
loop_
_entity_poly.entity_id
_entity_poly.type
_entity_poly.pdbx_seq_one_letter_code
_entity_poly.pdbx_strand_id
1 'polypeptide(L)'
;MRARVQAWIEALGDQFWLRPALTIILAVVLAATAVWLDRSVLQGYGVASGVWGYSGGAEGARALLSAVASSTIGVAGTTFSITIAALSLASGQMGPRLLRNFVRDSRNQIALGIFLGTFAYALIVLRTVRTVQESAFVPHLAVSGAIGLAFICLGTLVWFVHHIATSINVETVVDAVHRDLCVAVEARTRDAADLPRPADPTKGASVSVSGSGYLQAVDADGLADWAAEHGIVLDLIVRPGDYVPTQVPIATLSEGVEGASQALDRCLTFGRRPAALQDIEYSIRQLSEIAVRALSPGINDPFTAASVLDHLGDVLCRIAPRHLPTGAVDRDGRIVLVQSVTDYDGLCDAMFHMIRQNAAGSVHVLVRMLDVLAQVAAVERRVDRVAELRRHADLVLATARQDVSEMAGLADLEERYRRFGAIASAGAEPGHT
;
A
#
# COMPACT_ATOMS: atom_id res chain seq x y z
N MET A 1 -17.10 -5.37 -15.28
CA MET A 1 -16.10 -4.68 -16.16
C MET A 1 -15.20 -3.68 -15.41
N ARG A 2 -15.72 -2.87 -14.47
CA ARG A 2 -14.92 -1.87 -13.72
C ARG A 2 -13.79 -2.48 -12.88
N ALA A 3 -14.03 -3.60 -12.21
CA ALA A 3 -13.02 -4.27 -11.38
C ALA A 3 -11.79 -4.76 -12.18
N ARG A 4 -11.98 -5.28 -13.40
CA ARG A 4 -10.88 -5.71 -14.29
C ARG A 4 -10.07 -4.52 -14.80
N VAL A 5 -10.72 -3.40 -15.13
CA VAL A 5 -10.03 -2.18 -15.56
C VAL A 5 -9.23 -1.56 -14.42
N GLN A 6 -9.77 -1.54 -13.19
CA GLN A 6 -9.03 -1.11 -12.00
C GLN A 6 -7.81 -1.99 -11.75
N ALA A 7 -7.96 -3.32 -11.78
CA ALA A 7 -6.84 -4.25 -11.65
C ALA A 7 -5.75 -4.06 -12.73
N TRP A 8 -6.15 -3.73 -13.97
CA TRP A 8 -5.20 -3.44 -15.06
C TRP A 8 -4.49 -2.10 -14.89
N ILE A 9 -5.21 -1.04 -14.52
CA ILE A 9 -4.62 0.28 -14.21
C ILE A 9 -3.64 0.16 -13.04
N GLU A 10 -3.97 -0.64 -12.03
CA GLU A 10 -3.08 -0.96 -10.92
C GLU A 10 -1.82 -1.71 -11.37
N ALA A 11 -1.98 -2.71 -12.23
CA ALA A 11 -0.85 -3.47 -12.77
C ALA A 11 0.10 -2.59 -13.61
N LEU A 12 -0.44 -1.58 -14.31
CA LEU A 12 0.34 -0.56 -15.03
C LEU A 12 1.02 0.43 -14.08
N GLY A 13 0.31 0.87 -13.02
CA GLY A 13 0.87 1.74 -11.98
C GLY A 13 1.91 1.06 -11.08
N ASP A 14 1.88 -0.27 -11.01
CA ASP A 14 2.89 -1.12 -10.35
C ASP A 14 4.23 -1.17 -11.11
N GLN A 15 4.29 -0.74 -12.37
CA GLN A 15 5.50 -0.87 -13.17
C GLN A 15 6.47 0.28 -12.94
N PHE A 16 7.63 -0.04 -12.37
CA PHE A 16 8.70 0.92 -12.06
C PHE A 16 9.18 1.74 -13.28
N TRP A 17 9.13 1.16 -14.48
CA TRP A 17 9.73 1.75 -15.69
C TRP A 17 8.82 2.74 -16.41
N LEU A 18 7.51 2.72 -16.16
CA LEU A 18 6.55 3.48 -16.97
C LEU A 18 6.71 5.00 -16.80
N ARG A 19 6.79 5.48 -15.56
CA ARG A 19 6.96 6.93 -15.30
C ARG A 19 8.31 7.47 -15.77
N PRO A 20 9.46 6.81 -15.49
CA PRO A 20 10.74 7.22 -16.07
C PRO A 20 10.72 7.26 -17.59
N ALA A 21 10.12 6.26 -18.25
CA ALA A 21 10.00 6.22 -19.71
C ALA A 21 9.20 7.42 -20.25
N LEU A 22 8.09 7.78 -19.60
CA LEU A 22 7.31 8.97 -19.98
C LEU A 22 8.12 10.26 -19.81
N THR A 23 8.87 10.42 -18.72
CA THR A 23 9.74 11.58 -18.51
C THR A 23 10.85 11.67 -19.56
N ILE A 24 11.42 10.54 -19.97
CA ILE A 24 12.42 10.49 -21.05
C ILE A 24 11.79 10.92 -22.38
N ILE A 25 10.61 10.40 -22.73
CA ILE A 25 9.90 10.78 -23.96
C ILE A 25 9.61 12.28 -23.95
N LEU A 26 9.12 12.82 -22.82
CA LEU A 26 8.87 14.24 -22.68
C LEU A 26 10.14 15.08 -22.86
N ALA A 27 11.27 14.66 -22.29
CA ALA A 27 12.55 15.34 -22.45
C ALA A 27 13.06 15.30 -23.89
N VAL A 28 12.87 14.19 -24.62
CA VAL A 28 13.20 14.08 -26.05
C VAL A 28 12.34 15.02 -26.89
N VAL A 29 11.04 15.08 -26.63
CA VAL A 29 10.12 16.02 -27.30
C VAL A 29 10.50 17.46 -26.99
N LEU A 30 10.85 17.77 -25.74
CA LEU A 30 11.32 19.10 -25.32
C LEU A 30 12.61 19.50 -26.05
N ALA A 31 13.57 18.57 -26.20
CA ALA A 31 14.80 18.82 -26.95
C ALA A 31 14.51 19.08 -28.44
N ALA A 32 13.67 18.24 -29.06
CA ALA A 32 13.32 18.38 -30.48
C ALA A 32 12.58 19.70 -30.76
N THR A 33 11.66 20.09 -29.89
CA THR A 33 10.92 21.36 -29.99
C THR A 33 11.82 22.57 -29.76
N ALA A 34 12.72 22.54 -28.77
CA ALA A 34 13.70 23.60 -28.55
C ALA A 34 14.60 23.80 -29.78
N VAL A 35 15.12 22.71 -30.36
CA VAL A 35 15.93 22.76 -31.58
C VAL A 35 15.12 23.25 -32.79
N TRP A 36 13.86 22.83 -32.92
CA TRP A 36 12.98 23.29 -33.99
C TRP A 36 12.71 24.79 -33.89
N LEU A 37 12.47 25.31 -32.67
CA LEU A 37 12.31 26.75 -32.41
C LEU A 37 13.59 27.54 -32.74
N ASP A 38 14.76 27.04 -32.33
CA ASP A 38 16.05 27.64 -32.66
C ASP A 38 16.24 27.76 -34.19
N ARG A 39 15.86 26.73 -34.95
CA ARG A 39 15.97 26.72 -36.42
C ARG A 39 14.95 27.61 -37.13
N SER A 40 13.71 27.62 -36.67
CA SER A 40 12.59 28.25 -37.39
C SER A 40 12.35 29.70 -37.01
N VAL A 41 12.59 30.07 -35.74
CA VAL A 41 12.22 31.38 -35.20
C VAL A 41 13.45 32.23 -34.95
N LEU A 42 14.52 31.70 -34.33
CA LEU A 42 15.64 32.52 -33.86
C LEU A 42 16.67 32.88 -34.95
N GLN A 43 16.86 32.03 -35.96
CA GLN A 43 17.73 32.36 -37.11
C GLN A 43 17.24 33.56 -37.93
N GLY A 44 15.93 33.84 -37.92
CA GLY A 44 15.33 34.93 -38.71
C GLY A 44 15.37 36.32 -38.07
N TYR A 45 15.55 36.42 -36.74
CA TYR A 45 15.42 37.69 -36.01
C TYR A 45 16.74 38.25 -35.46
N GLY A 46 17.88 37.55 -35.61
CA GLY A 46 19.17 38.03 -35.08
C GLY A 46 19.22 38.18 -33.55
N VAL A 47 18.22 37.65 -32.83
CA VAL A 47 18.13 37.70 -31.36
C VAL A 47 19.00 36.58 -30.78
N ALA A 48 20.31 36.67 -30.99
CA ALA A 48 21.28 35.71 -30.46
C ALA A 48 21.89 36.16 -29.11
N SER A 49 21.40 37.21 -28.47
CA SER A 49 22.00 37.73 -27.23
C SER A 49 20.98 38.33 -26.27
N GLY A 50 20.15 37.48 -25.68
CA GLY A 50 19.51 37.81 -24.40
C GLY A 50 20.47 37.46 -23.25
N VAL A 51 20.62 38.36 -22.27
CA VAL A 51 21.52 38.29 -21.09
C VAL A 51 21.40 36.98 -20.27
N TRP A 52 20.40 36.14 -20.54
CA TRP A 52 20.06 34.94 -19.76
C TRP A 52 20.34 33.61 -20.49
N GLY A 53 20.68 33.62 -21.78
CA GLY A 53 20.91 32.39 -22.58
C GLY A 53 22.40 32.08 -22.83
N TYR A 54 22.71 30.83 -23.19
CA TYR A 54 24.06 30.42 -23.59
C TYR A 54 24.56 31.24 -24.78
N SER A 55 25.67 31.97 -24.61
CA SER A 55 26.24 32.87 -25.62
C SER A 55 27.55 32.37 -26.23
N GLY A 56 27.94 31.12 -25.98
CA GLY A 56 29.20 30.55 -26.47
C GLY A 56 29.12 29.89 -27.85
N GLY A 57 30.27 29.44 -28.35
CA GLY A 57 30.39 28.79 -29.66
C GLY A 57 30.06 27.28 -29.66
N ALA A 58 30.10 26.66 -30.85
CA ALA A 58 29.72 25.26 -31.06
C ALA A 58 30.54 24.27 -30.21
N GLU A 59 31.85 24.49 -30.08
CA GLU A 59 32.71 23.63 -29.24
C GLU A 59 32.33 23.71 -27.76
N GLY A 60 32.06 24.91 -27.25
CA GLY A 60 31.61 25.08 -25.86
C GLY A 60 30.25 24.42 -25.62
N ALA A 61 29.33 24.52 -26.57
CA ALA A 61 28.03 23.86 -26.49
C ALA A 61 28.19 22.32 -26.46
N ARG A 62 29.02 21.76 -27.34
CA ARG A 62 29.31 20.32 -27.35
C ARG A 62 29.95 19.87 -26.05
N ALA A 63 30.92 20.62 -25.53
CA ALA A 63 31.58 20.32 -24.26
C ALA A 63 30.60 20.33 -23.08
N LEU A 64 29.75 21.36 -22.98
CA LEU A 64 28.72 21.46 -21.93
C LEU A 64 27.69 20.33 -22.02
N LEU A 65 27.12 20.09 -23.21
CA LEU A 65 26.14 19.02 -23.41
C LEU A 65 26.75 17.64 -23.11
N SER A 66 28.01 17.41 -23.48
CA SER A 66 28.72 16.16 -23.17
C SER A 66 28.98 16.02 -21.66
N ALA A 67 29.34 17.11 -20.98
CA ALA A 67 29.53 17.11 -19.53
C ALA A 67 28.19 16.86 -18.79
N VAL A 68 27.09 17.48 -19.23
CA VAL A 68 25.75 17.24 -18.70
C VAL A 68 25.31 15.80 -18.93
N ALA A 69 25.50 15.26 -20.14
CA ALA A 69 25.17 13.87 -20.44
C ALA A 69 25.96 12.89 -19.54
N SER A 70 27.29 13.02 -19.49
CA SER A 70 28.15 12.12 -18.72
C SER A 70 27.93 12.21 -17.21
N SER A 71 27.67 13.42 -16.67
CA SER A 71 27.37 13.58 -15.25
C SER A 71 26.00 13.02 -14.88
N THR A 72 24.95 13.30 -15.67
CA THR A 72 23.59 12.84 -15.38
C THR A 72 23.42 11.33 -15.51
N ILE A 73 24.10 10.67 -16.47
CA ILE A 73 24.11 9.20 -16.53
C ILE A 73 24.83 8.58 -15.33
N GLY A 74 25.93 9.18 -14.87
CA GLY A 74 26.63 8.76 -13.65
C GLY A 74 25.75 8.90 -12.40
N VAL A 75 25.07 10.03 -12.24
CA VAL A 75 24.12 10.27 -11.14
C VAL A 75 22.94 9.30 -11.20
N ALA A 76 22.41 9.00 -12.39
CA ALA A 76 21.37 7.99 -12.55
C ALA A 76 21.83 6.61 -12.06
N GLY A 77 23.06 6.21 -12.39
CA GLY A 77 23.67 4.97 -11.89
C GLY A 77 23.80 4.94 -10.36
N THR A 78 24.29 6.02 -9.75
CA THR A 78 24.37 6.14 -8.28
C THR A 78 22.99 6.08 -7.62
N THR A 79 22.00 6.79 -8.19
CA THR A 79 20.61 6.80 -7.73
C THR A 79 20.00 5.41 -7.74
N PHE A 80 20.26 4.65 -8.82
CA PHE A 80 19.81 3.26 -8.94
C PHE A 80 20.48 2.35 -7.91
N SER A 81 21.79 2.48 -7.70
CA SER A 81 22.54 1.72 -6.68
C SER A 81 22.05 2.01 -5.26
N ILE A 82 21.83 3.27 -4.91
CA ILE A 82 21.28 3.68 -3.62
C ILE A 82 19.86 3.11 -3.44
N THR A 83 19.03 3.16 -4.48
CA THR A 83 17.68 2.56 -4.45
C THR A 83 17.72 1.07 -4.16
N ILE A 84 18.59 0.31 -4.83
CA ILE A 84 18.71 -1.13 -4.60
C ILE A 84 19.23 -1.42 -3.20
N ALA A 85 20.21 -0.67 -2.72
CA ALA A 85 20.72 -0.82 -1.36
C ALA A 85 19.62 -0.55 -0.32
N ALA A 86 18.86 0.53 -0.50
CA ALA A 86 17.70 0.86 0.34
C ALA A 86 16.65 -0.25 0.32
N LEU A 87 16.32 -0.78 -0.86
CA LEU A 87 15.38 -1.88 -1.05
C LEU A 87 15.84 -3.16 -0.34
N SER A 88 17.13 -3.48 -0.44
CA SER A 88 17.73 -4.63 0.22
C SER A 88 17.66 -4.51 1.75
N LEU A 89 17.95 -3.32 2.28
CA LEU A 89 17.87 -3.04 3.71
C LEU A 89 16.44 -3.14 4.22
N ALA A 90 15.48 -2.53 3.49
CA ALA A 90 14.06 -2.60 3.80
C ALA A 90 13.53 -4.04 3.78
N SER A 91 13.92 -4.84 2.78
CA SER A 91 13.58 -6.26 2.70
C SER A 91 14.11 -7.06 3.88
N GLY A 92 15.32 -6.74 4.34
CA GLY A 92 15.97 -7.40 5.46
C GLY A 92 15.32 -7.07 6.80
N GLN A 93 14.99 -5.81 7.03
CA GLN A 93 14.45 -5.36 8.33
C GLN A 93 12.93 -5.51 8.43
N MET A 94 12.18 -5.14 7.39
CA MET A 94 10.73 -4.95 7.48
C MET A 94 9.92 -6.01 6.70
N GLY A 95 10.54 -6.71 5.76
CA GLY A 95 9.96 -7.85 5.06
C GLY A 95 9.59 -7.63 3.60
N PRO A 96 9.52 -8.73 2.80
CA PRO A 96 9.37 -8.66 1.35
C PRO A 96 8.04 -8.04 0.90
N ARG A 97 7.02 -8.00 1.75
CA ARG A 97 5.71 -7.41 1.39
C ARG A 97 5.77 -5.89 1.25
N LEU A 98 6.77 -5.24 1.87
CA LEU A 98 6.96 -3.78 1.78
C LEU A 98 7.80 -3.36 0.58
N LEU A 99 8.48 -4.31 -0.08
CA LEU A 99 9.20 -4.06 -1.35
C LEU A 99 8.30 -3.40 -2.39
N ARG A 100 7.01 -3.78 -2.43
CA ARG A 100 6.05 -3.21 -3.38
C ARG A 100 5.89 -1.70 -3.17
N ASN A 101 5.86 -1.23 -1.93
CA ASN A 101 5.69 0.18 -1.60
C ASN A 101 6.90 1.00 -2.06
N PHE A 102 8.12 0.46 -1.87
CA PHE A 102 9.35 1.08 -2.36
C PHE A 102 9.44 1.12 -3.89
N VAL A 103 9.05 0.05 -4.58
CA VAL A 103 9.05 0.00 -6.05
C VAL A 103 7.97 0.93 -6.63
N ARG A 104 6.82 1.06 -5.96
CA ARG A 104 5.74 1.97 -6.34
C ARG A 104 6.03 3.44 -6.03
N ASP A 105 7.13 3.76 -5.37
CA ASP A 105 7.40 5.13 -4.97
C ASP A 105 7.61 6.03 -6.19
N SER A 106 6.57 6.82 -6.47
CA SER A 106 6.57 7.81 -7.55
C SER A 106 7.72 8.80 -7.48
N ARG A 107 8.21 9.12 -6.27
CA ARG A 107 9.27 10.09 -6.06
C ARG A 107 10.59 9.57 -6.59
N ASN A 108 10.90 8.31 -6.32
CA ASN A 108 12.07 7.63 -6.86
C ASN A 108 12.00 7.52 -8.38
N GLN A 109 10.85 7.12 -8.92
CA GLN A 109 10.62 7.02 -10.35
C GLN A 109 10.79 8.36 -11.08
N ILE A 110 10.27 9.45 -10.50
CA ILE A 110 10.41 10.80 -11.05
C ILE A 110 11.87 11.26 -11.02
N ALA A 111 12.59 11.06 -9.90
CA ALA A 111 14.01 11.42 -9.80
C ALA A 111 14.85 10.71 -10.87
N LEU A 112 14.67 9.39 -11.03
CA LEU A 112 15.33 8.61 -12.07
C LEU A 112 14.96 9.10 -13.48
N GLY A 113 13.69 9.41 -13.70
CA GLY A 113 13.18 9.97 -14.95
C GLY A 113 13.81 11.32 -15.29
N ILE A 114 14.04 12.20 -14.30
CA ILE A 114 14.70 13.50 -14.51
C ILE A 114 16.16 13.31 -14.93
N PHE A 115 16.90 12.41 -14.28
CA PHE A 115 18.31 12.16 -14.64
C PHE A 115 18.43 11.55 -16.05
N LEU A 116 17.68 10.48 -16.33
CA LEU A 116 17.70 9.82 -17.63
C LEU A 116 17.11 10.69 -18.75
N GLY A 117 16.08 11.48 -18.43
CA GLY A 117 15.48 12.44 -19.35
C GLY A 117 16.45 13.57 -19.71
N THR A 118 17.18 14.11 -18.73
CA THR A 118 18.20 15.14 -18.97
C THR A 118 19.36 14.59 -19.80
N PHE A 119 19.78 13.34 -19.53
CA PHE A 119 20.75 12.65 -20.37
C PHE A 119 20.27 12.52 -21.83
N ALA A 120 19.03 12.05 -22.03
CA ALA A 120 18.44 11.92 -23.37
C ALA A 120 18.29 13.27 -24.08
N TYR A 121 17.83 14.31 -23.35
CA TYR A 121 17.76 15.68 -23.84
C TYR A 121 19.13 16.14 -24.35
N ALA A 122 20.18 16.00 -23.53
CA ALA A 122 21.53 16.42 -23.88
C ALA A 122 22.06 15.71 -25.14
N LEU A 123 21.79 14.40 -25.30
CA LEU A 123 22.18 13.65 -26.51
C LEU A 123 21.45 14.12 -27.76
N ILE A 124 20.15 14.38 -27.67
CA ILE A 124 19.35 14.86 -28.81
C ILE A 124 19.86 16.23 -29.26
N VAL A 125 20.09 17.16 -28.32
CA VAL A 125 20.64 18.49 -28.64
C VAL A 125 22.06 18.37 -29.19
N LEU A 126 22.92 17.55 -28.57
CA LEU A 126 24.31 17.35 -28.97
C LEU A 126 24.43 16.85 -30.42
N ARG A 127 23.54 15.95 -30.84
CA ARG A 127 23.46 15.46 -32.22
C ARG A 127 23.22 16.59 -33.23
N THR A 128 22.59 17.69 -32.82
CA THR A 128 22.22 18.78 -33.73
C THR A 128 23.25 19.91 -33.83
N VAL A 129 24.23 19.96 -32.93
CA VAL A 129 25.29 20.98 -32.94
C VAL A 129 26.29 20.69 -34.06
N ARG A 130 26.36 21.57 -35.06
CA ARG A 130 27.26 21.46 -36.23
C ARG A 130 28.44 22.42 -36.10
N THR A 131 29.64 21.95 -36.43
CA THR A 131 30.87 22.74 -36.41
C THR A 131 31.07 23.48 -37.74
N VAL A 132 32.07 24.37 -37.78
CA VAL A 132 32.35 25.28 -38.92
C VAL A 132 32.53 24.54 -40.25
N GLN A 133 32.98 23.29 -40.22
CA GLN A 133 33.16 22.46 -41.42
C GLN A 133 31.83 22.00 -42.07
N GLU A 134 30.70 22.07 -41.37
CA GLU A 134 29.40 21.54 -41.83
C GLU A 134 28.27 22.60 -41.87
N SER A 135 28.61 23.89 -41.94
CA SER A 135 27.74 25.04 -41.61
C SER A 135 27.44 25.15 -40.11
N ALA A 136 28.08 26.12 -39.46
CA ALA A 136 28.02 26.29 -38.00
C ALA A 136 26.58 26.54 -37.53
N PHE A 137 26.07 25.67 -36.67
CA PHE A 137 24.75 25.82 -36.06
C PHE A 137 24.81 25.41 -34.59
N VAL A 138 24.41 26.34 -33.72
CA VAL A 138 24.31 26.12 -32.27
C VAL A 138 22.89 26.47 -31.83
N PRO A 139 22.13 25.50 -31.31
CA PRO A 139 20.79 25.75 -30.77
C PRO A 139 20.90 26.36 -29.37
N HIS A 140 21.05 27.69 -29.30
CA HIS A 140 21.32 28.41 -28.06
C HIS A 140 20.20 28.22 -27.01
N LEU A 141 18.92 28.20 -27.43
CA LEU A 141 17.80 27.91 -26.53
C LEU A 141 17.91 26.49 -25.98
N ALA A 142 18.16 25.51 -26.85
CA ALA A 142 18.26 24.12 -26.44
C ALA A 142 19.46 23.88 -25.47
N VAL A 143 20.60 24.52 -25.71
CA VAL A 143 21.77 24.45 -24.81
C VAL A 143 21.48 25.12 -23.47
N SER A 144 20.79 26.27 -23.46
CA SER A 144 20.36 26.93 -22.22
C SER A 144 19.39 26.05 -21.42
N GLY A 145 18.48 25.34 -22.11
CA GLY A 145 17.61 24.34 -21.51
C GLY A 145 18.38 23.19 -20.85
N ALA A 146 19.48 22.72 -21.47
CA ALA A 146 20.33 21.70 -20.85
C ALA A 146 20.99 22.19 -19.56
N ILE A 147 21.44 23.45 -19.51
CA ILE A 147 21.99 24.06 -18.30
C ILE A 147 20.92 24.13 -17.20
N GLY A 148 19.71 24.58 -17.54
CA GLY A 148 18.58 24.61 -16.60
C GLY A 148 18.23 23.23 -16.06
N LEU A 149 18.16 22.22 -16.93
CA LEU A 149 17.95 20.82 -16.53
C LEU A 149 19.09 20.29 -15.66
N ALA A 150 20.33 20.70 -15.89
CA ALA A 150 21.46 20.31 -15.03
C ALA A 150 21.32 20.85 -13.60
N PHE A 151 20.85 22.09 -13.42
CA PHE A 151 20.53 22.64 -12.09
C PHE A 151 19.34 21.92 -11.45
N ILE A 152 18.31 21.59 -12.22
CA ILE A 152 17.19 20.76 -11.74
C ILE A 152 17.71 19.40 -11.26
N CYS A 153 18.57 18.72 -12.04
CA CYS A 153 19.21 17.47 -11.63
C CYS A 153 19.98 17.62 -10.32
N LEU A 154 20.74 18.70 -10.13
CA LEU A 154 21.47 18.93 -8.88
C LEU A 154 20.51 19.05 -7.68
N GLY A 155 19.43 19.82 -7.81
CA GLY A 155 18.40 19.93 -6.78
C GLY A 155 17.68 18.61 -6.52
N THR A 156 17.32 17.89 -7.59
CA THR A 156 16.71 16.55 -7.51
C THR A 156 17.62 15.55 -6.81
N LEU A 157 18.95 15.61 -7.01
CA LEU A 157 19.89 14.73 -6.33
C LEU A 157 19.89 14.96 -4.81
N VAL A 158 20.00 16.20 -4.36
CA VAL A 158 19.98 16.53 -2.92
C VAL A 158 18.65 16.11 -2.30
N TRP A 159 17.54 16.43 -2.97
CA TRP A 159 16.22 16.01 -2.53
C TRP A 159 16.05 14.48 -2.50
N PHE A 160 16.55 13.78 -3.53
CA PHE A 160 16.49 12.32 -3.63
C PHE A 160 17.23 11.65 -2.47
N VAL A 161 18.43 12.13 -2.12
CA VAL A 161 19.20 11.58 -1.01
C VAL A 161 18.43 11.75 0.32
N HIS A 162 17.86 12.93 0.56
CA HIS A 162 17.03 13.16 1.75
C HIS A 162 15.78 12.26 1.76
N HIS A 163 15.11 12.12 0.61
CA HIS A 163 13.94 11.26 0.45
C HIS A 163 14.27 9.79 0.74
N ILE A 164 15.35 9.25 0.18
CA ILE A 164 15.75 7.87 0.46
C ILE A 164 16.09 7.69 1.94
N ALA A 165 16.89 8.59 2.53
CA ALA A 165 17.29 8.50 3.93
C ALA A 165 16.08 8.48 4.89
N THR A 166 15.05 9.28 4.60
CA THR A 166 13.83 9.34 5.42
C THR A 166 12.86 8.19 5.12
N SER A 167 12.83 7.69 3.88
CA SER A 167 11.96 6.57 3.47
C SER A 167 12.37 5.22 4.07
N ILE A 168 13.64 5.04 4.41
CA ILE A 168 14.16 3.80 5.01
C ILE A 168 13.80 3.71 6.50
N ASN A 169 13.46 4.83 7.16
CA ASN A 169 13.08 4.82 8.56
C ASN A 169 11.81 3.97 8.75
N VAL A 170 11.90 2.98 9.64
CA VAL A 170 10.83 2.03 9.93
C VAL A 170 9.57 2.75 10.41
N GLU A 171 9.68 3.82 11.20
CA GLU A 171 8.54 4.61 11.66
C GLU A 171 7.78 5.24 10.47
N THR A 172 8.49 5.81 9.50
CA THR A 172 7.89 6.36 8.27
C THR A 172 7.09 5.30 7.51
N VAL A 173 7.59 4.05 7.50
CA VAL A 173 6.94 2.93 6.81
C VAL A 173 5.72 2.44 7.60
N VAL A 174 5.83 2.31 8.92
CA VAL A 174 4.70 1.99 9.82
C VAL A 174 3.59 3.03 9.65
N ASP A 175 3.92 4.32 9.67
CA ASP A 175 2.97 5.42 9.47
C ASP A 175 2.31 5.36 8.09
N ALA A 176 3.05 4.99 7.05
CA ALA A 176 2.51 4.84 5.70
C ALA A 176 1.50 3.70 5.62
N VAL A 177 1.83 2.52 6.14
CA VAL A 177 0.92 1.38 6.16
C VAL A 177 -0.28 1.64 7.07
N HIS A 178 -0.10 2.36 8.19
CA HIS A 178 -1.19 2.79 9.05
C HIS A 178 -2.18 3.71 8.31
N ARG A 179 -1.68 4.68 7.53
CA ARG A 179 -2.55 5.53 6.71
C ARG A 179 -3.32 4.71 5.67
N ASP A 180 -2.67 3.76 5.01
CA ASP A 180 -3.35 2.86 4.07
C ASP A 180 -4.45 2.03 4.76
N LEU A 181 -4.19 1.56 5.99
CA LEU A 181 -5.18 0.87 6.81
C LEU A 181 -6.35 1.78 7.20
N CYS A 182 -6.09 3.01 7.64
CA CYS A 182 -7.13 3.99 7.95
C CYS A 182 -8.06 4.25 6.76
N VAL A 183 -7.49 4.45 5.58
CA VAL A 183 -8.26 4.65 4.33
C VAL A 183 -9.08 3.40 4.00
N ALA A 184 -8.51 2.20 4.13
CA ALA A 184 -9.22 0.95 3.88
C ALA A 184 -10.39 0.75 4.86
N VAL A 185 -10.19 1.06 6.13
CA VAL A 185 -11.22 0.99 7.19
C VAL A 185 -12.34 1.98 6.90
N GLU A 186 -12.02 3.23 6.60
CA GLU A 186 -13.02 4.26 6.30
C GLU A 186 -13.84 3.91 5.06
N ALA A 187 -13.21 3.33 4.03
CA ALA A 187 -13.91 2.92 2.81
C ALA A 187 -14.81 1.67 2.99
N ARG A 188 -14.65 0.91 4.07
CA ARG A 188 -15.34 -0.39 4.29
C ARG A 188 -16.30 -0.39 5.47
N THR A 189 -16.10 0.51 6.42
CA THR A 189 -17.02 0.72 7.53
C THR A 189 -18.15 1.66 7.13
N ARG A 190 -19.27 1.60 7.85
CA ARG A 190 -20.49 2.37 7.58
C ARG A 190 -20.94 3.11 8.82
N ASP A 191 -21.68 4.19 8.62
CA ASP A 191 -22.26 4.97 9.72
C ASP A 191 -23.47 4.26 10.34
N ALA A 192 -24.26 3.56 9.52
CA ALA A 192 -25.40 2.76 9.96
C ALA A 192 -25.11 1.25 9.83
N ALA A 193 -25.78 0.46 10.66
CA ALA A 193 -25.73 -0.99 10.59
C ALA A 193 -26.34 -1.51 9.27
N ASP A 194 -25.70 -2.53 8.71
CA ASP A 194 -26.23 -3.25 7.55
C ASP A 194 -27.38 -4.18 7.92
N LEU A 195 -28.04 -4.68 6.88
CA LEU A 195 -28.96 -5.80 7.03
C LEU A 195 -28.26 -6.95 7.78
N PRO A 196 -28.93 -7.54 8.77
CA PRO A 196 -28.35 -8.64 9.52
C PRO A 196 -28.06 -9.80 8.57
N ARG A 197 -26.90 -10.43 8.77
CA ARG A 197 -26.59 -11.69 8.10
C ARG A 197 -27.65 -12.73 8.51
N PRO A 198 -28.20 -13.54 7.58
CA PRO A 198 -29.08 -14.63 7.94
C PRO A 198 -28.41 -15.54 8.97
N ALA A 199 -29.14 -15.90 10.04
CA ALA A 199 -28.59 -16.70 11.14
C ALA A 199 -28.31 -18.15 10.71
N ASP A 200 -29.13 -18.69 9.82
CA ASP A 200 -28.95 -20.03 9.29
C ASP A 200 -28.01 -19.99 8.07
N PRO A 201 -26.98 -20.85 8.03
CA PRO A 201 -26.15 -20.99 6.85
C PRO A 201 -26.99 -21.47 5.68
N THR A 202 -26.70 -20.97 4.48
CA THR A 202 -27.38 -21.43 3.27
C THR A 202 -27.09 -22.91 3.08
N LYS A 203 -28.16 -23.72 3.02
CA LYS A 203 -28.07 -25.16 2.75
C LYS A 203 -28.48 -25.41 1.31
N GLY A 204 -27.67 -26.15 0.57
CA GLY A 204 -28.00 -26.55 -0.80
C GLY A 204 -26.76 -26.96 -1.60
N ALA A 205 -26.68 -26.54 -2.86
CA ALA A 205 -25.66 -27.00 -3.78
C ALA A 205 -24.35 -26.23 -3.60
N SER A 206 -23.25 -26.95 -3.36
CA SER A 206 -21.91 -26.36 -3.32
C SER A 206 -21.35 -26.16 -4.74
N VAL A 207 -20.74 -25.00 -4.98
CA VAL A 207 -20.20 -24.64 -6.30
C VAL A 207 -18.72 -24.31 -6.18
N SER A 208 -17.93 -24.89 -7.08
CA SER A 208 -16.51 -24.60 -7.26
C SER A 208 -16.27 -23.70 -8.48
N VAL A 209 -15.09 -23.09 -8.51
CA VAL A 209 -14.57 -22.31 -9.64
C VAL A 209 -13.47 -23.05 -10.37
N SER A 210 -13.27 -22.68 -11.62
CA SER A 210 -12.20 -23.23 -12.45
C SER A 210 -10.83 -22.63 -12.08
N GLY A 211 -10.83 -21.39 -11.59
CA GLY A 211 -9.63 -20.64 -11.21
C GLY A 211 -8.98 -21.11 -9.90
N SER A 212 -7.71 -20.75 -9.71
CA SER A 212 -7.00 -20.91 -8.44
C SER A 212 -6.01 -19.78 -8.21
N GLY A 213 -5.65 -19.59 -6.93
CA GLY A 213 -4.77 -18.52 -6.48
C GLY A 213 -5.44 -17.63 -5.43
N TYR A 214 -4.87 -16.46 -5.19
CA TYR A 214 -5.46 -15.49 -4.27
C TYR A 214 -6.67 -14.83 -4.90
N LEU A 215 -7.79 -14.78 -4.17
CA LEU A 215 -8.95 -14.00 -4.55
C LEU A 215 -8.60 -12.51 -4.41
N GLN A 216 -8.55 -11.79 -5.53
CA GLN A 216 -8.13 -10.39 -5.60
C GLN A 216 -9.30 -9.41 -5.62
N ALA A 217 -10.38 -9.78 -6.30
CA ALA A 217 -11.58 -8.96 -6.38
C ALA A 217 -12.85 -9.79 -6.51
N VAL A 218 -13.92 -9.30 -5.89
CA VAL A 218 -15.28 -9.83 -6.01
C VAL A 218 -16.18 -8.73 -6.59
N ASP A 219 -16.85 -9.02 -7.71
CA ASP A 219 -17.93 -8.21 -8.27
C ASP A 219 -19.25 -8.56 -7.56
N ALA A 220 -19.41 -8.03 -6.34
CA ALA A 220 -20.54 -8.34 -5.45
C ALA A 220 -21.90 -7.97 -6.08
N ASP A 221 -21.97 -6.85 -6.79
CA ASP A 221 -23.21 -6.42 -7.45
C ASP A 221 -23.57 -7.37 -8.59
N GLY A 222 -22.60 -7.75 -9.43
CA GLY A 222 -22.84 -8.73 -10.50
C GLY A 222 -23.29 -10.10 -9.97
N LEU A 223 -22.76 -10.55 -8.84
CA LEU A 223 -23.20 -11.79 -8.20
C LEU A 223 -24.60 -11.66 -7.59
N ALA A 224 -24.90 -10.55 -6.94
CA ALA A 224 -26.20 -10.29 -6.34
C ALA A 224 -27.30 -10.20 -7.42
N ASP A 225 -27.02 -9.50 -8.52
CA ASP A 225 -27.96 -9.37 -9.65
C ASP A 225 -28.22 -10.75 -10.28
N TRP A 226 -27.17 -11.56 -10.50
CA TRP A 226 -27.31 -12.93 -11.01
C TRP A 226 -28.12 -13.82 -10.06
N ALA A 227 -27.87 -13.75 -8.75
CA ALA A 227 -28.62 -14.53 -7.76
C ALA A 227 -30.10 -14.12 -7.71
N ALA A 228 -30.39 -12.82 -7.80
CA ALA A 228 -31.74 -12.28 -7.85
C ALA A 228 -32.51 -12.73 -9.10
N GLU A 229 -31.88 -12.70 -10.28
CA GLU A 229 -32.47 -13.16 -11.55
C GLU A 229 -32.91 -14.63 -11.49
N HIS A 230 -32.18 -15.46 -10.74
CA HIS A 230 -32.45 -16.89 -10.58
C HIS A 230 -33.27 -17.22 -9.33
N GLY A 231 -33.65 -16.21 -8.54
CA GLY A 231 -34.48 -16.38 -7.34
C GLY A 231 -33.82 -17.19 -6.22
N ILE A 232 -32.48 -17.21 -6.14
CA ILE A 232 -31.72 -17.99 -5.17
C ILE A 232 -30.92 -17.10 -4.20
N VAL A 233 -30.48 -17.71 -3.10
CA VAL A 233 -29.49 -17.13 -2.18
C VAL A 233 -28.13 -17.76 -2.47
N LEU A 234 -27.13 -16.91 -2.73
CA LEU A 234 -25.73 -17.31 -2.89
C LEU A 234 -24.93 -16.95 -1.63
N ASP A 235 -24.33 -17.93 -0.98
CA ASP A 235 -23.41 -17.74 0.15
C ASP A 235 -21.98 -17.99 -0.30
N LEU A 236 -21.21 -16.92 -0.47
CA LEU A 236 -19.81 -16.94 -0.86
C LEU A 236 -18.95 -17.08 0.40
N ILE A 237 -18.34 -18.25 0.58
CA ILE A 237 -17.59 -18.60 1.79
C ILE A 237 -16.14 -18.10 1.79
N VAL A 238 -15.66 -17.59 0.65
CA VAL A 238 -14.33 -17.00 0.48
C VAL A 238 -14.40 -15.47 0.39
N ARG A 239 -13.31 -14.80 0.77
CA ARG A 239 -13.19 -13.34 0.70
C ARG A 239 -11.89 -12.89 0.02
N PRO A 240 -11.81 -11.64 -0.48
CA PRO A 240 -10.55 -11.10 -0.99
C PRO A 240 -9.42 -11.27 0.03
N GLY A 241 -8.27 -11.78 -0.43
CA GLY A 241 -7.15 -12.13 0.44
C GLY A 241 -6.95 -13.63 0.62
N ASP A 242 -8.01 -14.43 0.53
CA ASP A 242 -7.94 -15.88 0.69
C ASP A 242 -7.23 -16.54 -0.50
N TYR A 243 -6.46 -17.59 -0.23
CA TYR A 243 -5.94 -18.47 -1.27
C TYR A 243 -6.94 -19.58 -1.56
N VAL A 244 -7.44 -19.62 -2.80
CA VAL A 244 -8.42 -20.60 -3.25
C VAL A 244 -7.72 -21.68 -4.10
N PRO A 245 -7.68 -22.93 -3.64
CA PRO A 245 -7.18 -24.04 -4.45
C PRO A 245 -8.17 -24.44 -5.55
N THR A 246 -7.67 -25.07 -6.61
CA THR A 246 -8.48 -25.52 -7.73
C THR A 246 -9.56 -26.51 -7.27
N GLN A 247 -10.79 -26.36 -7.76
CA GLN A 247 -11.93 -27.26 -7.50
C GLN A 247 -12.41 -27.34 -6.04
N VAL A 248 -11.90 -26.50 -5.15
CA VAL A 248 -12.48 -26.37 -3.80
C VAL A 248 -13.82 -25.64 -3.93
N PRO A 249 -14.90 -26.12 -3.28
CA PRO A 249 -16.15 -25.38 -3.23
C PRO A 249 -15.95 -24.04 -2.52
N ILE A 250 -16.43 -22.95 -3.13
CA ILE A 250 -16.26 -21.59 -2.62
C ILE A 250 -17.57 -20.84 -2.42
N ALA A 251 -18.68 -21.44 -2.85
CA ALA A 251 -20.01 -20.90 -2.63
C ALA A 251 -21.02 -22.01 -2.38
N THR A 252 -22.08 -21.69 -1.65
CA THR A 252 -23.25 -22.54 -1.46
C THR A 252 -24.48 -21.81 -1.97
N LEU A 253 -25.28 -22.47 -2.81
CA LEU A 253 -26.54 -21.95 -3.32
C LEU A 253 -27.71 -22.58 -2.57
N SER A 254 -28.77 -21.81 -2.32
CA SER A 254 -30.02 -22.34 -1.75
C SER A 254 -30.66 -23.42 -2.62
N GLU A 255 -30.48 -23.31 -3.94
CA GLU A 255 -30.93 -24.29 -4.93
C GLU A 255 -29.88 -24.42 -6.03
N GLY A 256 -29.75 -25.62 -6.61
CA GLY A 256 -28.81 -25.86 -7.70
C GLY A 256 -29.27 -25.19 -9.00
N VAL A 257 -28.43 -24.32 -9.55
CA VAL A 257 -28.71 -23.58 -10.80
C VAL A 257 -27.61 -23.85 -11.82
N GLU A 258 -27.98 -24.17 -13.05
CA GLU A 258 -27.02 -24.32 -14.16
C GLU A 258 -26.29 -23.00 -14.44
N GLY A 259 -25.00 -23.09 -14.77
CA GLY A 259 -24.19 -21.90 -15.06
C GLY A 259 -23.63 -21.15 -13.85
N ALA A 260 -23.92 -21.58 -12.61
CA ALA A 260 -23.40 -20.96 -11.39
C ALA A 260 -21.87 -20.82 -11.36
N SER A 261 -21.15 -21.88 -11.75
CA SER A 261 -19.68 -21.85 -11.82
C SER A 261 -19.17 -20.81 -12.82
N GLN A 262 -19.87 -20.62 -13.95
CA GLN A 262 -19.52 -19.61 -14.95
C GLN A 262 -19.82 -18.18 -14.47
N ALA A 263 -20.89 -17.98 -13.69
CA ALA A 263 -21.19 -16.70 -13.06
C ALA A 263 -20.10 -16.32 -12.04
N LEU A 264 -19.68 -17.27 -11.20
CA LEU A 264 -18.57 -17.10 -10.26
C LEU A 264 -17.26 -16.81 -10.99
N ASP A 265 -16.89 -17.59 -12.02
CA ASP A 265 -15.66 -17.37 -12.81
C ASP A 265 -15.64 -15.98 -13.50
N ARG A 266 -16.80 -15.38 -13.80
CA ARG A 266 -16.90 -14.02 -14.37
C ARG A 266 -16.77 -12.92 -13.33
N CYS A 267 -17.29 -13.14 -12.13
CA CYS A 267 -17.36 -12.13 -11.06
C CYS A 267 -16.17 -12.19 -10.10
N LEU A 268 -15.43 -13.29 -10.08
CA LEU A 268 -14.26 -13.48 -9.23
C LEU A 268 -12.98 -13.28 -10.04
N THR A 269 -12.05 -12.49 -9.48
CA THR A 269 -10.72 -12.29 -10.09
C THR A 269 -9.66 -12.93 -9.22
N PHE A 270 -8.98 -13.94 -9.76
CA PHE A 270 -7.86 -14.62 -9.10
C PHE A 270 -6.51 -14.08 -9.58
N GLY A 271 -5.53 -14.06 -8.68
CA GLY A 271 -4.16 -13.69 -9.01
C GLY A 271 -3.11 -14.39 -8.17
N ARG A 272 -1.84 -14.16 -8.49
CA ARG A 272 -0.69 -14.81 -7.82
C ARG A 272 -0.35 -14.20 -6.46
N ARG A 273 -0.99 -13.10 -6.07
CA ARG A 273 -0.70 -12.34 -4.84
C ARG A 273 -2.01 -11.90 -4.18
N PRO A 274 -2.04 -11.72 -2.84
CA PRO A 274 -3.21 -11.21 -2.13
C PRO A 274 -3.73 -9.87 -2.66
N ALA A 275 -5.02 -9.62 -2.48
CA ALA A 275 -5.64 -8.32 -2.75
C ALA A 275 -5.07 -7.25 -1.82
N ALA A 276 -4.66 -6.09 -2.34
CA ALA A 276 -4.23 -4.97 -1.48
C ALA A 276 -5.37 -3.98 -1.20
N LEU A 277 -6.35 -3.85 -2.10
CA LEU A 277 -7.41 -2.83 -2.01
C LEU A 277 -8.75 -3.34 -1.48
N GLN A 278 -9.02 -4.64 -1.62
CA GLN A 278 -10.27 -5.24 -1.15
C GLN A 278 -10.13 -6.04 0.14
N ASP A 279 -8.90 -6.24 0.62
CA ASP A 279 -8.62 -6.99 1.85
C ASP A 279 -8.08 -6.03 2.92
N ILE A 280 -8.91 -5.74 3.92
CA ILE A 280 -8.57 -4.88 5.05
C ILE A 280 -7.42 -5.46 5.90
N GLU A 281 -7.30 -6.78 5.94
CA GLU A 281 -6.24 -7.48 6.66
C GLU A 281 -4.90 -7.40 5.94
N TYR A 282 -4.85 -6.93 4.68
CA TYR A 282 -3.59 -6.78 3.96
C TYR A 282 -2.62 -5.85 4.69
N SER A 283 -3.06 -4.63 5.04
CA SER A 283 -2.24 -3.66 5.76
C SER A 283 -1.94 -4.11 7.19
N ILE A 284 -2.90 -4.80 7.83
CA ILE A 284 -2.69 -5.39 9.16
C ILE A 284 -1.58 -6.44 9.12
N ARG A 285 -1.60 -7.36 8.15
CA ARG A 285 -0.55 -8.37 8.00
C ARG A 285 0.81 -7.76 7.68
N GLN A 286 0.87 -6.61 6.99
CA GLN A 286 2.12 -5.86 6.79
C GLN A 286 2.63 -5.29 8.13
N LEU A 287 1.77 -4.63 8.91
CA LEU A 287 2.13 -4.12 10.24
C LEU A 287 2.57 -5.25 11.19
N SER A 288 1.82 -6.35 11.24
CA SER A 288 2.18 -7.53 12.03
C SER A 288 3.50 -8.16 11.60
N GLU A 289 3.82 -8.16 10.30
CA GLU A 289 5.13 -8.62 9.81
C GLU A 289 6.29 -7.72 10.27
N ILE A 290 6.10 -6.40 10.26
CA ILE A 290 7.09 -5.44 10.80
C ILE A 290 7.30 -5.70 12.29
N ALA A 291 6.22 -5.80 13.08
CA ALA A 291 6.30 -6.04 14.51
C ALA A 291 6.97 -7.37 14.84
N VAL A 292 6.57 -8.47 14.20
CA VAL A 292 7.16 -9.80 14.42
C VAL A 292 8.64 -9.82 14.06
N ARG A 293 9.06 -9.14 12.99
CA ARG A 293 10.49 -9.03 12.64
C ARG A 293 11.26 -8.19 13.64
N ALA A 294 10.70 -7.08 14.10
CA ALA A 294 11.31 -6.26 15.13
C ALA A 294 11.54 -7.07 16.41
N LEU A 295 10.61 -7.97 16.77
CA LEU A 295 10.74 -8.88 17.91
C LEU A 295 11.67 -10.09 17.67
N SER A 296 12.14 -10.30 16.44
CA SER A 296 13.01 -11.43 16.16
C SER A 296 14.36 -11.31 16.90
N PRO A 297 15.02 -12.43 17.29
CA PRO A 297 16.29 -12.39 18.02
C PRO A 297 17.42 -11.63 17.30
N GLY A 298 17.35 -11.50 15.97
CA GLY A 298 18.36 -10.80 15.18
C GLY A 298 18.21 -9.27 15.16
N ILE A 299 17.01 -8.74 15.46
CA ILE A 299 16.74 -7.30 15.49
C ILE A 299 16.52 -6.83 16.93
N ASN A 300 15.63 -7.49 17.67
CA ASN A 300 15.31 -7.22 19.07
C ASN A 300 14.98 -5.74 19.35
N ASP A 301 14.05 -5.18 18.56
CA ASP A 301 13.53 -3.83 18.70
C ASP A 301 12.07 -3.84 19.19
N PRO A 302 11.85 -3.87 20.52
CA PRO A 302 10.51 -3.86 21.09
C PRO A 302 9.77 -2.51 20.91
N PHE A 303 10.48 -1.40 20.65
CA PHE A 303 9.85 -0.09 20.46
C PHE A 303 9.13 0.00 19.13
N THR A 304 9.70 -0.56 18.05
CA THR A 304 9.00 -0.67 16.76
C THR A 304 7.72 -1.50 16.90
N ALA A 305 7.76 -2.62 17.63
CA ALA A 305 6.57 -3.44 17.86
C ALA A 305 5.51 -2.70 18.70
N ALA A 306 5.93 -1.94 19.72
CA ALA A 306 5.05 -1.08 20.51
C ALA A 306 4.39 0.00 19.64
N SER A 307 5.14 0.65 18.75
CA SER A 307 4.61 1.64 17.79
C SER A 307 3.58 1.02 16.85
N VAL A 308 3.81 -0.20 16.35
CA VAL A 308 2.80 -0.92 15.56
C VAL A 308 1.52 -1.16 16.36
N LEU A 309 1.63 -1.59 17.63
CA LEU A 309 0.46 -1.81 18.49
C LEU A 309 -0.35 -0.51 18.67
N ASP A 310 0.30 0.63 18.81
CA ASP A 310 -0.36 1.93 18.94
C ASP A 310 -1.20 2.28 17.72
N HIS A 311 -0.65 2.05 16.53
CA HIS A 311 -1.33 2.26 15.27
C HIS A 311 -2.52 1.30 15.07
N LEU A 312 -2.38 0.03 15.48
CA LEU A 312 -3.50 -0.92 15.46
C LEU A 312 -4.61 -0.50 16.45
N GLY A 313 -4.22 0.03 17.62
CA GLY A 313 -5.11 0.62 18.60
C GLY A 313 -5.89 1.82 18.06
N ASP A 314 -5.21 2.78 17.42
CA ASP A 314 -5.85 3.95 16.79
C ASP A 314 -6.92 3.52 15.78
N VAL A 315 -6.63 2.51 14.97
CA VAL A 315 -7.58 1.96 13.99
C VAL A 315 -8.82 1.38 14.68
N LEU A 316 -8.66 0.62 15.76
CA LEU A 316 -9.82 0.10 16.50
C LEU A 316 -10.64 1.22 17.14
N CYS A 317 -10.00 2.26 17.67
CA CYS A 317 -10.68 3.45 18.18
C CYS A 317 -11.51 4.16 17.08
N ARG A 318 -11.01 4.21 15.84
CA ARG A 318 -11.75 4.74 14.68
C ARG A 318 -12.93 3.87 14.25
N ILE A 319 -12.84 2.55 14.48
CA ILE A 319 -13.90 1.57 14.19
C ILE A 319 -14.98 1.56 15.26
N ALA A 320 -14.66 1.94 16.50
CA ALA A 320 -15.59 1.93 17.63
C ALA A 320 -16.96 2.58 17.32
N PRO A 321 -17.04 3.81 16.74
CA PRO A 321 -18.33 4.43 16.41
C PRO A 321 -18.94 3.93 15.08
N ARG A 322 -18.28 3.01 14.36
CA ARG A 322 -18.67 2.58 13.01
C ARG A 322 -19.18 1.14 13.00
N HIS A 323 -19.92 0.82 11.95
CA HIS A 323 -20.42 -0.52 11.67
C HIS A 323 -19.53 -1.22 10.64
N LEU A 324 -19.08 -2.44 10.98
CA LEU A 324 -18.43 -3.33 10.02
C LEU A 324 -19.48 -3.94 9.09
N PRO A 325 -19.13 -4.23 7.83
CA PRO A 325 -20.07 -4.82 6.88
C PRO A 325 -20.49 -6.20 7.36
N THR A 326 -21.75 -6.57 7.18
CA THR A 326 -22.25 -7.93 7.50
C THR A 326 -22.04 -8.92 6.36
N GLY A 327 -21.70 -8.42 5.16
CA GLY A 327 -21.56 -9.20 3.94
C GLY A 327 -22.89 -9.55 3.25
N ALA A 328 -24.03 -9.20 3.85
CA ALA A 328 -25.35 -9.41 3.26
C ALA A 328 -25.66 -8.33 2.21
N VAL A 329 -26.15 -8.75 1.04
CA VAL A 329 -26.58 -7.89 -0.06
C VAL A 329 -28.02 -8.21 -0.42
N ASP A 330 -28.83 -7.16 -0.45
CA ASP A 330 -30.25 -7.20 -0.77
C ASP A 330 -30.53 -6.80 -2.22
N ARG A 331 -31.53 -7.45 -2.80
CA ARG A 331 -32.25 -7.01 -3.99
C ARG A 331 -33.76 -7.14 -3.73
N ASP A 332 -34.49 -6.05 -3.95
CA ASP A 332 -35.94 -5.99 -3.82
C ASP A 332 -36.51 -6.49 -2.48
N GLY A 333 -35.80 -6.23 -1.37
CA GLY A 333 -36.22 -6.60 -0.02
C GLY A 333 -35.95 -8.06 0.34
N ARG A 334 -35.10 -8.75 -0.44
CA ARG A 334 -34.62 -10.11 -0.17
C ARG A 334 -33.10 -10.14 -0.19
N ILE A 335 -32.51 -10.82 0.79
CA ILE A 335 -31.07 -11.11 0.79
C ILE A 335 -30.82 -12.17 -0.28
N VAL A 336 -30.04 -11.81 -1.30
CA VAL A 336 -29.71 -12.68 -2.44
C VAL A 336 -28.26 -13.13 -2.42
N LEU A 337 -27.39 -12.39 -1.72
CA LEU A 337 -25.98 -12.70 -1.61
C LEU A 337 -25.51 -12.49 -0.15
N VAL A 338 -24.78 -13.47 0.37
CA VAL A 338 -24.07 -13.41 1.64
C VAL A 338 -22.60 -13.63 1.33
N GLN A 339 -21.73 -12.73 1.77
CA GLN A 339 -20.29 -12.82 1.57
C GLN A 339 -19.57 -12.97 2.90
N SER A 340 -18.54 -13.82 2.93
CA SER A 340 -17.53 -13.77 3.96
C SER A 340 -16.85 -12.40 3.96
N VAL A 341 -16.78 -11.79 5.14
CA VAL A 341 -16.16 -10.48 5.41
C VAL A 341 -15.29 -10.60 6.65
N THR A 342 -14.40 -9.63 6.88
CA THR A 342 -13.68 -9.53 8.16
C THR A 342 -14.60 -8.91 9.19
N ASP A 343 -14.99 -9.70 10.18
CA ASP A 343 -15.69 -9.25 11.37
C ASP A 343 -14.70 -8.68 12.41
N TYR A 344 -15.22 -8.23 13.55
CA TYR A 344 -14.40 -7.59 14.57
C TYR A 344 -13.41 -8.59 15.19
N ASP A 345 -13.85 -9.82 15.45
CA ASP A 345 -13.05 -10.91 16.01
C ASP A 345 -11.89 -11.26 15.06
N GLY A 346 -12.19 -11.51 13.78
CA GLY A 346 -11.17 -11.78 12.76
C GLY A 346 -10.19 -10.61 12.58
N LEU A 347 -10.66 -9.38 12.74
CA LEU A 347 -9.81 -8.18 12.71
C LEU A 347 -8.83 -8.17 13.90
N CYS A 348 -9.32 -8.34 15.12
CA CYS A 348 -8.49 -8.37 16.32
C CYS A 348 -7.51 -9.56 16.31
N ASP A 349 -7.94 -10.73 15.83
CA ASP A 349 -7.10 -11.90 15.61
C ASP A 349 -5.91 -11.57 14.70
N ALA A 350 -6.19 -10.97 13.53
CA ALA A 350 -5.16 -10.59 12.58
C ALA A 350 -4.18 -9.54 13.14
N MET A 351 -4.66 -8.65 14.00
CA MET A 351 -3.88 -7.59 14.65
C MET A 351 -2.96 -8.11 15.75
N PHE A 352 -3.46 -8.96 16.66
CA PHE A 352 -2.76 -9.22 17.92
C PHE A 352 -2.14 -10.61 18.03
N HIS A 353 -2.67 -11.64 17.35
CA HIS A 353 -2.24 -13.02 17.61
C HIS A 353 -0.75 -13.25 17.31
N MET A 354 -0.30 -12.89 16.11
CA MET A 354 1.10 -13.11 15.72
C MET A 354 2.06 -12.25 16.53
N ILE A 355 1.71 -11.00 16.82
CA ILE A 355 2.56 -10.11 17.63
C ILE A 355 2.71 -10.68 19.03
N ARG A 356 1.61 -11.07 19.68
CA ARG A 356 1.62 -11.66 21.03
C ARG A 356 2.46 -12.93 21.09
N GLN A 357 2.28 -13.84 20.13
CA GLN A 357 3.04 -15.11 20.08
C GLN A 357 4.56 -14.88 19.95
N ASN A 358 4.98 -13.81 19.28
CA ASN A 358 6.40 -13.46 19.11
C ASN A 358 6.92 -12.50 20.20
N ALA A 359 6.03 -11.95 21.03
CA ALA A 359 6.38 -11.11 22.18
C ALA A 359 6.61 -11.92 23.46
N ALA A 360 6.63 -13.25 23.38
CA ALA A 360 6.91 -14.13 24.52
C ALA A 360 8.23 -13.72 25.20
N GLY A 361 8.17 -13.45 26.51
CA GLY A 361 9.31 -12.94 27.29
C GLY A 361 9.59 -11.43 27.20
N SER A 362 8.91 -10.69 26.31
CA SER A 362 9.04 -9.23 26.22
C SER A 362 7.97 -8.52 27.07
N VAL A 363 8.30 -8.24 28.32
CA VAL A 363 7.40 -7.53 29.26
C VAL A 363 6.91 -6.20 28.67
N HIS A 364 7.81 -5.42 28.06
CA HIS A 364 7.48 -4.12 27.47
C HIS A 364 6.34 -4.21 26.44
N VAL A 365 6.40 -5.19 25.55
CA VAL A 365 5.45 -5.33 24.43
C VAL A 365 4.11 -5.88 24.92
N LEU A 366 4.14 -6.85 25.84
CA LEU A 366 2.93 -7.39 26.46
C LEU A 366 2.20 -6.32 27.30
N VAL A 367 2.94 -5.50 28.05
CA VAL A 367 2.40 -4.34 28.79
C VAL A 367 1.76 -3.36 27.81
N ARG A 368 2.46 -3.03 26.72
CA ARG A 368 1.93 -2.10 25.72
C ARG A 368 0.65 -2.63 25.06
N MET A 369 0.59 -3.93 24.77
CA MET A 369 -0.60 -4.55 24.22
C MET A 369 -1.81 -4.42 25.17
N LEU A 370 -1.63 -4.64 26.48
CA LEU A 370 -2.70 -4.41 27.47
C LEU A 370 -3.12 -2.93 27.54
N ASP A 371 -2.17 -2.01 27.47
CA ASP A 371 -2.45 -0.58 27.46
C ASP A 371 -3.28 -0.15 26.24
N VAL A 372 -2.91 -0.64 25.06
CA VAL A 372 -3.66 -0.39 23.83
C VAL A 372 -5.07 -0.97 23.92
N LEU A 373 -5.22 -2.22 24.36
CA LEU A 373 -6.54 -2.84 24.55
C LEU A 373 -7.38 -2.03 25.55
N ALA A 374 -6.79 -1.49 26.61
CA ALA A 374 -7.48 -0.66 27.59
C ALA A 374 -7.92 0.69 27.01
N GLN A 375 -7.12 1.30 26.14
CA GLN A 375 -7.50 2.53 25.43
C GLN A 375 -8.67 2.29 24.49
N VAL A 376 -8.66 1.20 23.73
CA VAL A 376 -9.77 0.84 22.84
C VAL A 376 -11.03 0.54 23.64
N ALA A 377 -10.91 -0.22 24.74
CA ALA A 377 -12.04 -0.54 25.62
C ALA A 377 -12.66 0.70 26.29
N ALA A 378 -11.94 1.82 26.40
CA ALA A 378 -12.48 3.06 26.96
C ALA A 378 -13.47 3.76 26.02
N VAL A 379 -13.39 3.50 24.71
CA VAL A 379 -14.25 4.14 23.70
C VAL A 379 -15.24 3.17 23.05
N GLU A 380 -14.98 1.86 23.10
CA GLU A 380 -15.87 0.84 22.57
C GLU A 380 -17.08 0.62 23.49
N ARG A 381 -18.28 0.62 22.89
CA ARG A 381 -19.57 0.53 23.61
C ARG A 381 -20.30 -0.78 23.33
N ARG A 382 -19.94 -1.48 22.26
CA ARG A 382 -20.58 -2.72 21.86
C ARG A 382 -20.08 -3.88 22.72
N VAL A 383 -20.99 -4.54 23.43
CA VAL A 383 -20.68 -5.58 24.42
C VAL A 383 -19.93 -6.75 23.80
N ASP A 384 -20.29 -7.16 22.58
CA ASP A 384 -19.62 -8.19 21.78
C ASP A 384 -18.16 -7.80 21.52
N ARG A 385 -17.90 -6.56 21.09
CA ARG A 385 -16.54 -6.08 20.81
C ARG A 385 -15.69 -5.93 22.07
N VAL A 386 -16.27 -5.48 23.18
CA VAL A 386 -15.58 -5.42 24.48
C VAL A 386 -15.22 -6.82 24.99
N ALA A 387 -16.10 -7.80 24.78
CA ALA A 387 -15.81 -9.19 25.11
C ALA A 387 -14.63 -9.73 24.30
N GLU A 388 -14.55 -9.35 23.02
CA GLU A 388 -13.44 -9.74 22.16
C GLU A 388 -12.10 -9.09 22.57
N LEU A 389 -12.10 -7.80 22.92
CA LEU A 389 -10.93 -7.15 23.51
C LEU A 389 -10.48 -7.84 24.80
N ARG A 390 -11.43 -8.30 25.62
CA ARG A 390 -11.15 -9.05 26.85
C ARG A 390 -10.53 -10.41 26.55
N ARG A 391 -11.03 -11.13 25.54
CA ARG A 391 -10.42 -12.39 25.08
C ARG A 391 -8.94 -12.19 24.74
N HIS A 392 -8.60 -11.10 24.03
CA HIS A 392 -7.20 -10.77 23.75
C HIS A 392 -6.39 -10.39 25.00
N ALA A 393 -6.96 -9.63 25.94
CA ALA A 393 -6.29 -9.31 27.20
C ALA A 393 -5.99 -10.58 28.03
N ASP A 394 -6.92 -11.54 28.05
CA ASP A 394 -6.75 -12.83 28.71
C ASP A 394 -5.62 -13.64 28.07
N LEU A 395 -5.55 -13.66 26.73
CA LEU A 395 -4.48 -14.32 26.00
C LEU A 395 -3.11 -13.70 26.27
N VAL A 396 -3.03 -12.38 26.44
CA VAL A 396 -1.79 -11.68 26.80
C VAL A 396 -1.33 -12.07 28.20
N LEU A 397 -2.24 -12.06 29.17
CA LEU A 397 -1.94 -12.47 30.54
C LEU A 397 -1.52 -13.95 30.63
N ALA A 398 -2.16 -14.82 29.85
CA ALA A 398 -1.78 -16.22 29.76
C ALA A 398 -0.34 -16.40 29.25
N THR A 399 0.04 -15.68 28.18
CA THR A 399 1.42 -15.67 27.68
C THR A 399 2.40 -15.13 28.72
N ALA A 400 2.04 -14.03 29.40
CA ALA A 400 2.88 -13.45 30.45
C ALA A 400 3.19 -14.45 31.57
N ARG A 401 2.18 -15.16 32.07
CA ARG A 401 2.32 -16.16 33.14
C ARG A 401 3.16 -17.37 32.72
N GLN A 402 3.18 -17.68 31.43
CA GLN A 402 3.96 -18.81 30.91
C GLN A 402 5.43 -18.45 30.69
N ASP A 403 5.70 -17.26 30.13
CA ASP A 403 7.01 -16.94 29.55
C ASP A 403 7.78 -15.82 30.27
N VAL A 404 7.17 -15.07 31.19
CA VAL A 404 7.85 -14.02 31.96
C VAL A 404 8.35 -14.59 33.29
N SER A 405 9.67 -14.74 33.43
CA SER A 405 10.29 -15.26 34.66
C SER A 405 10.47 -14.22 35.76
N GLU A 406 10.52 -12.93 35.40
CA GLU A 406 10.74 -11.84 36.36
C GLU A 406 9.44 -11.48 37.10
N MET A 407 9.45 -11.63 38.43
CA MET A 407 8.26 -11.37 39.26
C MET A 407 7.76 -9.92 39.17
N ALA A 408 8.65 -8.94 39.09
CA ALA A 408 8.27 -7.53 38.98
C ALA A 408 7.55 -7.24 37.64
N GLY A 409 8.07 -7.80 36.54
CA GLY A 409 7.44 -7.67 35.22
C GLY A 409 6.07 -8.35 35.15
N LEU A 410 5.92 -9.53 35.77
CA LEU A 410 4.63 -10.20 35.88
C LEU A 410 3.61 -9.38 36.70
N ALA A 411 4.05 -8.79 37.82
CA ALA A 411 3.19 -7.96 38.66
C ALA A 411 2.70 -6.70 37.91
N ASP A 412 3.55 -6.06 37.09
CA ASP A 412 3.14 -4.93 36.23
C ASP A 412 2.09 -5.37 35.20
N LEU A 413 2.29 -6.52 34.55
CA LEU A 413 1.31 -7.08 33.61
C LEU A 413 -0.05 -7.38 34.28
N GLU A 414 -0.04 -7.93 35.49
CA GLU A 414 -1.26 -8.19 36.26
C GLU A 414 -1.98 -6.90 36.68
N GLU A 415 -1.25 -5.83 37.03
CA GLU A 415 -1.82 -4.51 37.29
C GLU A 415 -2.46 -3.92 36.03
N ARG A 416 -1.78 -3.96 34.89
CA ARG A 416 -2.32 -3.47 33.61
C ARG A 416 -3.56 -4.25 33.17
N TYR A 417 -3.57 -5.56 33.37
CA TYR A 417 -4.74 -6.39 33.12
C TYR A 417 -5.92 -6.02 34.04
N ARG A 418 -5.69 -5.79 35.34
CA ARG A 418 -6.72 -5.31 36.26
C ARG A 418 -7.28 -3.95 35.83
N ARG A 419 -6.40 -3.03 35.40
CA ARG A 419 -6.80 -1.72 34.87
C ARG A 419 -7.66 -1.85 33.62
N PHE A 420 -7.28 -2.71 32.67
CA PHE A 420 -8.10 -3.04 31.51
C PHE A 420 -9.49 -3.54 31.93
N GLY A 421 -9.56 -4.48 32.87
CA GLY A 421 -10.82 -5.03 33.38
C GLY A 421 -11.74 -3.96 33.97
N ALA A 422 -11.19 -3.03 34.76
CA ALA A 422 -11.93 -1.92 35.33
C ALA A 422 -12.51 -0.99 34.25
N ILE A 423 -11.71 -0.62 33.24
CA ILE A 423 -12.14 0.23 32.12
C ILE A 423 -13.22 -0.47 31.28
N ALA A 424 -12.99 -1.72 30.90
CA ALA A 424 -13.93 -2.50 30.10
C ALA A 424 -15.28 -2.67 30.80
N SER A 425 -15.29 -2.71 32.14
CA SER A 425 -16.53 -2.82 32.92
C SER A 425 -17.26 -1.48 33.03
N ALA A 426 -16.53 -0.36 33.16
CA ALA A 426 -17.11 0.98 33.18
C ALA A 426 -17.65 1.42 31.80
N GLY A 427 -17.02 0.97 30.70
CA GLY A 427 -17.48 1.26 29.34
C GLY A 427 -18.80 0.58 28.98
N ALA A 428 -19.10 -0.56 29.62
CA ALA A 428 -20.28 -1.39 29.38
C ALA A 428 -21.53 -0.97 30.18
N GLU A 429 -21.46 0.07 31.02
CA GLU A 429 -22.66 0.60 31.68
C GLU A 429 -23.64 1.21 30.64
N PRO A 430 -24.93 0.84 30.67
CA PRO A 430 -25.90 1.24 29.66
C PRO A 430 -26.34 2.70 29.88
N GLY A 431 -25.56 3.64 29.33
CA GLY A 431 -25.92 5.05 29.22
C GLY A 431 -26.20 5.43 27.78
N HIS A 432 -27.49 5.58 27.44
CA HIS A 432 -28.07 6.03 26.17
C HIS A 432 -28.37 4.94 25.13
N THR A 433 -29.44 4.19 25.41
CA THR A 433 -30.41 3.78 24.38
C THR A 433 -31.12 4.97 23.78
#